data_AF-A0AA89TL94-F1
#
_entry.id   AF-A0AA89TL94-F1
#
_cell.length_a   1.000
_cell.length_b   1.000
_cell.length_c   1.000
_cell.angle_alpha   90.00
_cell.angle_beta   90.00
_cell.angle_gamma   90.00
#
_symmetry.space_group_name_H-M   'P 1'
#
loop_
_entity.id
_entity.type
_entity.pdbx_description
1 polymer ?
#
loop_
_entity_poly.entity_id
_entity_poly.type
_entity_poly.pdbx_seq_one_letter_code
_entity_poly.pdbx_strand_id
1 'polypeptide(L)'
;MRRVRRGTPAGEPSSVLADETEGYLLAHSHRDEAQHEAEDLCARMPWLTTAQAEELTAHYVGRRLDVTRQLMLGTVRRAAELRQEYESRYAELRRALLRRHAAGACAVLACAAGVGAAAGVLIR
;
A
#
# COMPACT_ATOMS: atom_id res chain seq x y z
N MET A 1 -4.95 24.36 -16.76
CA MET A 1 -4.34 23.14 -17.38
C MET A 1 -3.93 22.17 -16.28
N ARG A 2 -4.81 21.21 -15.94
CA ARG A 2 -4.64 20.20 -14.90
C ARG A 2 -3.91 19.00 -15.51
N ARG A 3 -2.62 18.80 -15.23
CA ARG A 3 -1.93 17.54 -15.60
C ARG A 3 -2.47 16.41 -14.73
N VAL A 4 -3.53 15.77 -15.23
CA VAL A 4 -3.87 14.40 -14.88
C VAL A 4 -2.65 13.56 -15.27
N ARG A 5 -1.90 13.08 -14.28
CA ARG A 5 -0.86 12.07 -14.50
C ARG A 5 -1.62 10.79 -14.86
N ARG A 6 -1.77 10.53 -16.17
CA ARG A 6 -2.26 9.27 -16.72
C ARG A 6 -1.48 8.15 -16.02
N GLY A 7 -2.23 7.18 -15.51
CA GLY A 7 -1.71 5.98 -14.88
C GLY A 7 -0.71 5.28 -15.77
N THR A 8 0.23 4.58 -15.14
CA THR A 8 0.98 3.49 -15.76
C THR A 8 0.01 2.32 -15.87
N PRO A 9 -0.46 1.90 -17.06
CA PRO A 9 -1.22 0.68 -17.20
C PRO A 9 -0.27 -0.48 -17.56
N ALA A 10 -0.57 -1.66 -17.00
CA ALA A 10 0.10 -2.94 -17.19
C ALA A 10 1.50 -3.04 -16.58
N GLY A 11 1.58 -3.66 -15.38
CA GLY A 11 2.80 -4.37 -15.01
C GLY A 11 3.15 -5.37 -16.11
N GLU A 12 4.43 -5.66 -16.30
CA GLU A 12 4.85 -6.67 -17.27
C GLU A 12 4.04 -7.95 -17.03
N PRO A 13 3.63 -8.67 -18.09
CA PRO A 13 2.82 -9.88 -17.93
C PRO A 13 3.45 -10.90 -16.97
N SER A 14 4.77 -10.87 -16.80
CA SER A 14 5.53 -11.62 -15.78
C SER A 14 5.22 -11.19 -14.34
N SER A 15 5.07 -9.90 -14.05
CA SER A 15 4.79 -9.40 -12.70
C SER A 15 3.35 -9.65 -12.27
N VAL A 16 2.40 -9.53 -13.20
CA VAL A 16 0.99 -9.84 -12.92
C VAL A 16 0.82 -11.33 -12.61
N LEU A 17 1.47 -12.19 -13.40
CA LEU A 17 1.47 -13.63 -13.14
C LEU A 17 2.17 -13.98 -11.81
N ALA A 18 3.26 -13.29 -11.47
CA ALA A 18 3.95 -13.48 -10.21
C ALA A 18 3.05 -13.12 -9.00
N ASP A 19 2.36 -11.98 -9.06
CA ASP A 19 1.43 -11.55 -8.00
C ASP A 19 0.24 -12.52 -7.85
N GLU A 20 -0.33 -13.00 -8.97
CA GLU A 20 -1.41 -14.00 -8.95
C GLU A 20 -0.93 -15.33 -8.37
N THR A 21 0.28 -15.75 -8.73
CA THR A 21 0.89 -16.99 -8.21
C THR A 21 1.17 -16.87 -6.72
N GLU A 22 1.74 -15.74 -6.27
CA GLU A 22 1.96 -15.47 -4.85
C GLU A 22 0.65 -15.50 -4.06
N GLY A 23 -0.41 -14.86 -4.59
CA GLY A 23 -1.73 -14.89 -3.99
C GLY A 23 -2.31 -16.30 -3.88
N TYR A 24 -2.15 -17.12 -4.93
CA TYR A 24 -2.55 -18.52 -4.92
C TYR A 24 -1.77 -19.34 -3.87
N LEU A 25 -0.44 -19.20 -3.83
CA LEU A 25 0.41 -19.92 -2.89
C LEU A 25 0.10 -19.54 -1.44
N LEU A 26 -0.15 -18.26 -1.16
CA LEU A 26 -0.53 -17.79 0.16
C LEU A 26 -1.90 -18.35 0.59
N ALA A 27 -2.88 -18.35 -0.32
CA ALA A 27 -4.19 -18.93 -0.06
C ALA A 27 -4.10 -20.45 0.18
N HIS A 28 -3.24 -21.15 -0.57
CA HIS A 28 -2.97 -22.57 -0.38
C HIS A 28 -2.33 -22.84 0.99
N SER A 29 -1.31 -22.06 1.37
CA SER A 29 -0.65 -22.18 2.69
C SER A 29 -1.65 -22.06 3.84
N HIS A 30 -2.54 -21.07 3.80
CA HIS A 30 -3.55 -20.90 4.84
C HIS A 30 -4.60 -22.00 4.86
N ARG A 31 -4.89 -22.63 3.71
CA ARG A 31 -5.77 -23.79 3.66
C ARG A 31 -5.10 -25.00 4.33
N ASP A 32 -3.83 -25.24 4.03
CA ASP A 32 -3.07 -26.35 4.61
C ASP A 32 -2.90 -26.16 6.13
N GLU A 33 -2.59 -24.95 6.58
CA GLU A 33 -2.56 -24.59 8.01
C GLU A 33 -3.90 -24.85 8.69
N ALA A 34 -5.00 -24.36 8.10
CA ALA A 34 -6.34 -24.55 8.67
C ALA A 34 -6.74 -26.03 8.74
N GLN A 35 -6.31 -26.83 7.75
CA GLN A 35 -6.52 -28.28 7.74
C GLN A 35 -5.76 -28.95 8.89
N HIS A 36 -4.49 -28.60 9.09
CA HIS A 36 -3.68 -29.11 10.19
C HIS A 36 -4.24 -28.71 11.57
N GLU A 37 -4.63 -27.44 11.73
CA GLU A 37 -5.29 -26.93 12.94
C GLU A 37 -6.58 -27.71 13.27
N ALA A 38 -7.37 -28.07 12.24
CA ALA A 38 -8.59 -28.85 12.39
C ALA A 38 -8.31 -30.32 12.75
N GLU A 39 -7.30 -30.94 12.15
CA GLU A 39 -6.87 -32.31 12.48
C GLU A 39 -6.39 -32.40 13.93
N ASP A 40 -5.56 -31.45 14.37
CA ASP A 40 -5.12 -31.32 15.75
C ASP A 40 -6.29 -31.13 16.72
N LEU A 41 -7.30 -30.38 16.31
CA LEU A 41 -8.51 -30.18 17.09
C LEU A 41 -9.31 -31.48 17.21
N CYS A 42 -9.55 -32.18 16.10
CA CYS A 42 -10.25 -33.47 16.10
C CYS A 42 -9.50 -34.53 16.93
N ALA A 43 -8.17 -34.57 16.88
CA ALA A 43 -7.35 -35.50 17.66
C ALA A 43 -7.53 -35.34 19.18
N ARG A 44 -7.91 -34.13 19.64
CA ARG A 44 -8.23 -33.85 21.07
C ARG A 44 -9.65 -34.28 21.47
N MET A 45 -10.46 -34.76 20.52
CA MET A 45 -11.85 -35.16 20.74
C MET A 45 -12.07 -36.63 20.34
N PRO A 46 -11.54 -37.59 21.13
CA PRO A 46 -11.56 -39.01 20.79
C PRO A 46 -12.96 -39.63 20.77
N TRP A 47 -13.97 -38.90 21.23
CA TRP A 47 -15.38 -39.29 21.20
C TRP A 47 -16.08 -38.96 19.87
N LEU A 48 -15.43 -38.22 18.96
CA LEU A 48 -15.98 -37.96 17.62
C LEU A 48 -15.90 -39.19 16.74
N THR A 49 -17.00 -39.46 16.03
CA THR A 49 -16.98 -40.38 14.89
C THR A 49 -16.25 -39.74 13.70
N THR A 50 -15.79 -40.57 12.75
CA THR A 50 -15.13 -40.09 11.53
C THR A 50 -15.97 -39.07 10.77
N ALA A 51 -17.28 -39.32 10.61
CA ALA A 51 -18.18 -38.40 9.92
C ALA A 51 -18.29 -37.04 10.64
N GLN A 52 -18.33 -37.03 11.98
CA GLN A 52 -18.37 -35.79 12.75
C GLN A 52 -17.04 -35.03 12.69
N ALA A 53 -15.91 -35.75 12.66
CA ALA A 53 -14.60 -35.14 12.50
C ALA A 53 -14.42 -34.50 11.10
N GLU A 54 -14.90 -35.16 10.04
CA GLU A 54 -14.91 -34.62 8.68
C GLU A 54 -15.79 -33.36 8.58
N GLU A 55 -17.00 -33.40 9.13
CA GLU A 55 -17.92 -32.26 9.14
C GLU A 55 -17.33 -31.06 9.91
N LEU A 56 -16.78 -31.32 11.10
CA LEU A 56 -16.11 -30.29 11.90
C LEU A 56 -14.92 -29.69 11.16
N THR A 57 -14.10 -30.53 10.51
CA THR A 57 -12.94 -30.09 9.74
C THR A 57 -13.35 -29.18 8.59
N ALA A 58 -14.35 -29.56 7.80
CA ALA A 58 -14.86 -28.74 6.71
C ALA A 58 -15.38 -27.38 7.20
N HIS A 59 -16.15 -27.37 8.29
CA HIS A 59 -16.65 -26.13 8.89
C HIS A 59 -15.53 -25.25 9.46
N TYR A 60 -14.55 -25.85 10.14
CA TYR A 60 -13.41 -25.14 10.71
C TYR A 60 -12.59 -24.48 9.60
N VAL A 61 -12.19 -25.24 8.57
CA VAL A 61 -11.39 -24.74 7.45
C VAL A 61 -12.12 -23.60 6.74
N GLY A 62 -13.41 -23.77 6.43
CA GLY A 62 -14.21 -22.71 5.82
C GLY A 62 -14.22 -21.44 6.66
N ARG A 63 -14.51 -21.58 7.97
CA ARG A 63 -14.54 -20.43 8.88
C ARG A 63 -13.17 -19.76 9.03
N ARG A 64 -12.10 -20.54 9.09
CA ARG A 64 -10.73 -20.05 9.23
C ARG A 64 -10.31 -19.24 8.02
N LEU A 65 -10.60 -19.74 6.82
CA LEU A 65 -10.34 -19.04 5.55
C LEU A 65 -11.13 -17.73 5.44
N ASP A 66 -12.40 -17.71 5.87
CA ASP A 66 -13.21 -16.48 5.89
C ASP A 66 -12.60 -15.40 6.78
N VAL A 67 -12.14 -15.77 7.97
CA VAL A 67 -11.49 -14.84 8.90
C VAL A 67 -10.18 -14.33 8.32
N THR A 68 -9.33 -15.23 7.79
CA THR A 68 -8.06 -14.86 7.15
C THR A 68 -8.29 -13.89 5.99
N ARG A 69 -9.27 -14.17 5.12
CA ARG A 69 -9.67 -13.28 4.03
C ARG A 69 -10.07 -11.89 4.54
N GLN A 70 -10.90 -11.82 5.58
CA GLN A 70 -11.33 -10.54 6.14
C GLN A 70 -10.15 -9.73 6.71
N LEU A 71 -9.22 -10.38 7.40
CA LEU A 71 -8.02 -9.74 7.94
C LEU A 71 -7.12 -9.21 6.82
N MET A 72 -6.88 -9.99 5.77
CA MET A 72 -6.09 -9.55 4.61
C MET A 72 -6.72 -8.34 3.92
N LEU A 73 -8.04 -8.38 3.66
CA LEU A 73 -8.76 -7.26 3.07
C LEU A 73 -8.72 -6.01 3.96
N GLY A 74 -8.81 -6.20 5.29
CA GLY A 74 -8.63 -5.13 6.26
C GLY A 74 -7.25 -4.48 6.17
N THR A 75 -6.19 -5.29 6.11
CA THR A 75 -4.81 -4.82 5.97
C THR A 75 -4.59 -4.06 4.67
N VAL A 76 -5.08 -4.59 3.54
CA VAL A 76 -4.98 -3.92 2.22
C VAL A 76 -5.68 -2.56 2.26
N ARG A 77 -6.90 -2.51 2.82
CA ARG A 77 -7.64 -1.25 2.97
C ARG A 77 -6.89 -0.26 3.85
N ARG A 78 -6.37 -0.70 5.00
CA ARG A 78 -5.61 0.18 5.91
C ARG A 78 -4.33 0.70 5.28
N ALA A 79 -3.60 -0.14 4.53
CA ALA A 79 -2.42 0.27 3.80
C ALA A 79 -2.74 1.34 2.75
N ALA A 80 -3.87 1.21 2.04
CA ALA A 80 -4.32 2.21 1.09
C ALA A 80 -4.68 3.55 1.77
N GLU A 81 -5.40 3.51 2.89
CA GLU A 81 -5.72 4.70 3.69
C GLU A 81 -4.45 5.41 4.19
N LEU A 82 -3.49 4.66 4.75
CA LEU A 82 -2.20 5.20 5.19
C LEU A 82 -1.45 5.85 4.04
N ARG A 83 -1.32 5.17 2.90
CA ARG A 83 -0.66 5.72 1.72
C ARG A 83 -1.30 7.04 1.29
N GLN A 84 -2.62 7.12 1.25
CA GLN A 84 -3.33 8.35 0.91
C GLN A 84 -3.04 9.48 1.91
N GLU A 85 -3.02 9.18 3.21
CA GLU A 85 -2.70 10.16 4.25
C GLU A 85 -1.25 10.68 4.14
N TYR A 86 -0.29 9.78 3.90
CA TYR A 86 1.11 10.16 3.71
C TYR A 86 1.32 10.98 2.44
N GLU A 87 0.73 10.55 1.33
CA GLU A 87 0.85 11.25 0.04
C GLU A 87 0.23 12.65 0.09
N SER A 88 -0.91 12.82 0.78
CA SER A 88 -1.54 14.13 0.93
C SER A 88 -0.66 15.09 1.74
N ARG A 89 -0.15 14.65 2.90
CA ARG A 89 0.79 15.42 3.73
C ARG A 89 2.08 15.74 2.99
N TYR A 90 2.63 14.77 2.26
CA TYR A 90 3.83 14.97 1.45
C TYR A 90 3.60 16.00 0.34
N ALA A 91 2.46 15.95 -0.35
CA ALA A 91 2.12 16.91 -1.39
C ALA A 91 2.02 18.34 -0.83
N GLU A 92 1.47 18.51 0.37
CA GLU A 92 1.41 19.81 1.06
C GLU A 92 2.80 20.35 1.40
N LEU A 93 3.63 19.53 2.06
CA LEU A 93 5.00 19.88 2.41
C LEU A 93 5.83 20.22 1.17
N ARG A 94 5.72 19.41 0.12
CA ARG A 94 6.38 19.65 -1.17
C ARG A 94 5.96 20.99 -1.78
N ARG A 95 4.66 21.32 -1.78
CA ARG A 95 4.17 22.61 -2.27
C ARG A 95 4.71 23.77 -1.45
N ALA A 96 4.70 23.67 -0.12
CA ALA A 96 5.22 24.71 0.77
C ALA A 96 6.71 24.95 0.55
N LEU A 97 7.50 23.88 0.44
CA LEU A 97 8.94 23.94 0.18
C LEU A 97 9.24 24.61 -1.16
N LEU A 98 8.58 24.17 -2.23
CA LEU A 98 8.75 24.77 -3.56
C LEU A 98 8.37 26.26 -3.60
N ARG A 99 7.28 26.65 -2.92
CA ARG A 99 6.88 28.07 -2.81
C ARG A 99 7.95 28.90 -2.10
N ARG A 100 8.50 28.41 -0.99
CA ARG A 100 9.55 29.11 -0.23
C ARG A 100 10.83 29.27 -1.05
N HIS A 101 11.27 28.22 -1.74
CA HIS A 101 12.46 28.31 -2.60
C HIS A 101 12.23 29.21 -3.81
N ALA A 102 11.06 29.14 -4.45
CA ALA A 102 10.73 30.05 -5.55
C ALA A 102 10.73 31.52 -5.09
N ALA A 103 10.10 31.82 -3.94
CA ALA A 103 10.11 33.16 -3.37
C ALA A 103 11.53 33.65 -3.03
N GLY A 104 12.36 32.79 -2.42
CA GLY A 104 13.76 33.10 -2.13
C GLY A 104 14.58 33.35 -3.40
N ALA A 105 14.43 32.53 -4.43
CA ALA A 105 15.10 32.72 -5.71
C ALA A 105 14.68 34.04 -6.38
N CYS A 106 13.38 34.36 -6.39
CA CYS A 106 12.89 35.65 -6.90
C CYS A 106 13.47 36.84 -6.13
N ALA A 107 13.55 36.75 -4.79
CA ALA A 107 14.14 37.81 -3.96
C ALA A 107 15.63 38.01 -4.27
N VAL A 108 16.40 36.93 -4.40
CA VAL A 108 17.83 37.00 -4.77
C VAL A 108 18.02 37.63 -6.14
N LEU A 109 17.23 37.22 -7.13
CA LEU A 109 17.28 37.80 -8.49
C LEU A 109 16.91 39.29 -8.49
N ALA A 110 15.88 39.68 -7.75
CA ALA A 110 15.48 41.08 -7.62
C ALA A 110 16.58 41.94 -6.97
N CYS A 111 17.20 41.44 -5.89
CA CYS A 111 18.33 42.12 -5.25
C CYS A 111 19.53 42.25 -6.19
N ALA A 112 19.90 41.18 -6.89
CA ALA A 112 21.02 41.21 -7.84
C ALA A 112 20.77 42.19 -8.99
N ALA A 113 19.54 42.23 -9.53
CA ALA A 113 19.14 43.18 -10.56
C ALA A 113 19.17 44.64 -10.05
N GLY A 114 18.66 44.89 -8.84
CA GLY A 114 18.68 46.21 -8.21
C GLY A 114 20.11 46.73 -7.98
N VAL A 115 21.00 45.87 -7.47
CA VAL A 115 22.43 46.22 -7.28
C VAL A 115 23.10 46.49 -8.62
N GLY A 116 22.87 45.65 -9.64
CA GLY A 116 23.43 45.85 -10.98
C GLY A 116 22.97 47.15 -11.63
N ALA A 117 21.68 47.49 -11.49
CA ALA A 117 21.12 48.75 -11.99
C ALA A 117 21.72 49.97 -11.28
N ALA A 118 21.84 49.93 -9.95
CA ALA A 118 22.43 51.01 -9.16
C ALA A 118 23.91 51.22 -9.51
N ALA A 119 24.69 50.15 -9.65
CA ALA A 119 26.09 50.22 -10.08
C ALA A 119 26.22 50.80 -11.49
N GLY A 120 25.36 50.40 -12.43
CA GLY A 120 25.35 50.94 -13.79
C GLY A 120 25.01 52.44 -13.87
N VAL A 121 24.16 52.95 -12.98
CA VAL A 121 23.89 54.38 -12.85
C VAL A 121 25.08 55.12 -12.24
N LEU A 122 25.79 54.54 -11.28
CA LEU A 122 26.93 55.18 -10.61
C LEU A 122 28.19 55.29 -11.50
N ILE A 123 28.33 54.39 -12.47
CA ILE A 123 29.49 54.32 -13.39
C ILE A 123 29.31 55.22 -14.62
N ARG A 124 28.10 55.74 -14.84
CA ARG A 124 27.74 56.54 -16.03
C ARG A 124 27.78 58.03 -15.75
#